data_AF-A0A3B4FBN9-F1
#
_entry.id   AF-A0A3B4FBN9-F1
#
_cell.length_a   1.000
_cell.length_b   1.000
_cell.length_c   1.000
_cell.angle_alpha   90.00
_cell.angle_beta   90.00
_cell.angle_gamma   90.00
#
_symmetry.space_group_name_H-M   'P 1'
#
loop_
_entity.id
_entity.type
_entity.pdbx_description
1 polymer ?
#
loop_
_entity_poly.entity_id
_entity_poly.type
_entity_poly.pdbx_seq_one_letter_code
_entity_poly.pdbx_strand_id
1 'polypeptide(L)'
;MWILISSVLDPLQTKCQLARAQGLEARARSRGSPAAAVFVPACGPEGHFMPIQCHNQTGYCWCSTPDGKPVSGTTALHVIPNCTGQLCFIQTREDERFIPECTADGRYSPVQCHTATGYCWCVRVDTGRPRPGTSARLDPSVSSCGAD
;
A
#
# COMPACT_ATOMS: atom_id res chain seq x y z
N MET A 1 -9.15 33.04 -31.67
CA MET A 1 -9.76 32.18 -30.64
C MET A 1 -8.81 31.01 -30.45
N TRP A 2 -7.93 31.09 -29.45
CA TRP A 2 -6.85 30.13 -29.25
C TRP A 2 -7.41 28.86 -28.60
N ILE A 3 -7.26 27.73 -29.29
CA ILE A 3 -7.61 26.40 -28.80
C ILE A 3 -6.54 26.01 -27.78
N LEU A 4 -6.85 26.13 -26.49
CA LEU A 4 -6.01 25.56 -25.43
C LEU A 4 -6.29 24.06 -25.35
N ILE A 5 -5.42 23.28 -25.98
CA ILE A 5 -4.83 22.02 -25.49
C ILE A 5 -5.72 21.24 -24.51
N SER A 6 -6.51 20.28 -25.01
CA SER A 6 -7.24 19.27 -24.22
C SER A 6 -6.35 18.22 -23.53
N SER A 7 -5.12 18.56 -23.14
CA SER A 7 -4.18 17.61 -22.53
C SER A 7 -3.34 18.28 -21.45
N VAL A 8 -4.02 18.93 -20.51
CA VAL A 8 -3.40 19.46 -19.28
C VAL A 8 -2.62 18.33 -18.60
N LEU A 9 -1.30 18.32 -18.77
CA LEU A 9 -0.39 17.78 -17.76
C LEU A 9 -0.56 18.70 -16.55
N ASP A 10 -1.57 18.41 -15.74
CA ASP A 10 -1.77 19.12 -14.49
C ASP A 10 -0.61 18.70 -13.57
N PRO A 11 0.31 19.60 -13.17
CA PRO A 11 1.47 19.25 -12.34
C PRO A 11 1.09 18.69 -10.96
N LEU A 12 -0.20 18.73 -10.64
CA LEU A 12 -0.81 18.32 -9.38
C LEU A 12 -1.40 16.91 -9.39
N GLN A 13 -1.36 16.18 -10.52
CA GLN A 13 -1.89 14.82 -10.56
C GLN A 13 -0.98 13.83 -9.82
N THR A 14 -1.53 13.19 -8.79
CA THR A 14 -0.85 12.13 -8.06
C THR A 14 -0.74 10.85 -8.89
N LYS A 15 0.12 9.91 -8.46
CA LYS A 15 0.26 8.59 -9.09
C LYS A 15 -1.09 7.86 -9.25
N CYS A 16 -1.93 7.88 -8.21
CA CYS A 16 -3.24 7.21 -8.28
C CYS A 16 -4.17 7.92 -9.26
N GLN A 17 -4.25 9.25 -9.21
CA GLN A 17 -5.13 10.03 -10.07
C GLN A 17 -4.77 9.84 -11.55
N LEU A 18 -3.47 9.86 -11.89
CA LEU A 18 -2.99 9.58 -13.24
C LEU A 18 -3.36 8.16 -13.68
N ALA A 19 -3.11 7.15 -12.84
CA ALA A 19 -3.45 5.76 -13.14
C ALA A 19 -4.97 5.55 -13.31
N ARG A 20 -5.79 6.25 -12.52
CA ARG A 20 -7.24 6.25 -12.63
C ARG A 20 -7.72 6.86 -13.95
N ALA A 21 -7.18 8.01 -14.33
CA ALA A 21 -7.49 8.66 -15.60
C ALA A 21 -7.16 7.72 -16.80
N GLN A 22 -5.96 7.14 -16.80
CA GLN A 22 -5.53 6.19 -17.83
C GLN A 22 -6.44 4.94 -17.90
N GLY A 23 -6.80 4.37 -16.74
CA GLY A 23 -7.71 3.22 -16.68
C GLY A 23 -9.12 3.54 -17.21
N LEU A 24 -9.64 4.73 -16.90
CA LEU A 24 -10.95 5.18 -17.41
C LEU A 24 -10.94 5.36 -18.93
N GLU A 25 -9.88 5.98 -19.47
CA GLU A 25 -9.72 6.12 -20.93
C GLU A 25 -9.60 4.76 -21.62
N ALA A 26 -8.80 3.84 -21.07
CA ALA A 26 -8.67 2.50 -21.60
C ALA A 26 -10.01 1.75 -21.59
N ARG A 27 -10.81 1.91 -20.52
CA ARG A 27 -12.16 1.33 -20.44
C ARG A 27 -13.13 1.95 -21.44
N ALA A 28 -13.02 3.25 -21.74
CA ALA A 28 -13.83 3.90 -22.76
C ALA A 28 -13.48 3.41 -24.18
N ARG A 29 -12.19 3.18 -24.45
CA ARG A 29 -11.70 2.65 -25.73
C ARG A 29 -12.13 1.19 -25.97
N SER A 30 -12.33 0.40 -24.93
CA SER A 30 -12.70 -1.02 -25.06
C SER A 30 -14.17 -1.27 -25.46
N ARG A 31 -14.98 -0.23 -25.71
CA ARG A 31 -16.38 -0.31 -26.19
C ARG A 31 -17.27 -1.31 -25.42
N GLY A 32 -16.99 -1.51 -24.13
CA GLY A 32 -17.74 -2.46 -23.30
C GLY A 32 -17.46 -3.94 -23.58
N SER A 33 -16.36 -4.27 -24.28
CA SER A 33 -15.93 -5.66 -24.46
C SER A 33 -15.60 -6.30 -23.11
N PRO A 34 -16.30 -7.38 -22.69
CA PRO A 34 -16.04 -8.07 -21.42
C PRO A 34 -14.63 -8.67 -21.36
N ALA A 35 -14.05 -9.01 -22.52
CA ALA A 35 -12.72 -9.59 -22.64
C ALA A 35 -11.59 -8.60 -22.24
N ALA A 36 -11.88 -7.31 -22.17
CA ALA A 36 -10.87 -6.28 -21.90
C ALA A 36 -10.77 -5.88 -20.43
N ALA A 37 -11.54 -6.50 -19.51
CA ALA A 37 -11.70 -6.15 -18.09
C ALA A 37 -10.62 -5.19 -17.53
N VAL A 38 -10.78 -3.90 -17.81
CA VAL A 38 -9.75 -2.88 -17.52
C VAL A 38 -9.88 -2.48 -16.06
N PHE A 39 -8.79 -2.67 -15.31
CA PHE A 39 -8.71 -2.22 -13.93
C PHE A 39 -8.62 -0.69 -13.83
N VAL A 40 -9.40 -0.12 -12.91
CA VAL A 40 -9.40 1.31 -12.58
C VAL A 40 -9.16 1.45 -11.08
N PRO A 41 -8.03 2.06 -10.63
CA PRO A 41 -7.74 2.17 -9.22
C PRO A 41 -8.68 3.13 -8.47
N ALA A 42 -8.78 2.91 -7.16
CA ALA A 42 -9.55 3.73 -6.25
C ALA A 42 -8.56 4.67 -5.54
N CYS A 43 -8.86 5.96 -5.55
CA CYS A 43 -7.98 6.97 -4.98
C CYS A 43 -8.65 7.64 -3.79
N GLY A 44 -7.88 7.91 -2.75
CA GLY A 44 -8.29 8.76 -1.63
C GLY A 44 -8.36 10.23 -2.03
N PRO A 45 -8.90 11.10 -1.15
CA PRO A 45 -9.04 12.54 -1.42
C PRO A 45 -7.70 13.24 -1.67
N GLU A 46 -6.63 12.78 -1.03
CA GLU A 46 -5.26 13.29 -1.22
C GLU A 46 -4.53 12.64 -2.41
N GLY A 47 -5.20 11.76 -3.16
CA GLY A 47 -4.63 11.11 -4.34
C GLY A 47 -3.68 9.95 -4.06
N HIS A 48 -3.60 9.43 -2.83
CA HIS A 48 -3.00 8.13 -2.55
C HIS A 48 -3.91 6.99 -3.01
N PHE A 49 -3.35 5.79 -3.19
CA PHE A 49 -4.14 4.59 -3.49
C PHE A 49 -4.91 4.15 -2.25
N MET A 50 -6.19 3.83 -2.41
CA MET A 50 -7.00 3.31 -1.31
C MET A 50 -6.42 1.98 -0.81
N PRO A 51 -6.45 1.70 0.51
CA PRO A 51 -5.95 0.45 1.08
C PRO A 51 -6.65 -0.79 0.51
N ILE A 52 -7.88 -0.65 0.04
CA ILE A 52 -8.66 -1.71 -0.62
C ILE A 52 -8.80 -1.34 -2.10
N GLN A 53 -8.42 -2.28 -2.96
CA GLN A 53 -8.61 -2.19 -4.40
C GLN A 53 -9.50 -3.32 -4.88
N CYS A 54 -10.51 -3.01 -5.69
CA CYS A 54 -11.43 -3.99 -6.25
C CYS A 54 -11.53 -3.84 -7.77
N HIS A 55 -11.47 -4.97 -8.47
CA HIS A 55 -11.72 -5.09 -9.90
C HIS A 55 -13.12 -5.66 -10.12
N ASN A 56 -14.12 -4.79 -10.11
CA ASN A 56 -15.53 -5.20 -10.11
C ASN A 56 -15.94 -6.09 -11.30
N GLN A 57 -15.23 -6.03 -12.43
CA GLN A 57 -15.52 -6.84 -13.61
C GLN A 57 -15.13 -8.32 -13.42
N THR A 58 -14.06 -8.58 -12.66
CA THR A 58 -13.60 -9.94 -12.34
C THR A 58 -14.06 -10.41 -10.97
N GLY A 59 -14.46 -9.47 -10.10
CA GLY A 59 -14.86 -9.74 -8.73
C GLY A 59 -13.70 -9.86 -7.74
N TYR A 60 -12.45 -9.68 -8.18
CA TYR A 60 -11.28 -9.74 -7.30
C TYR A 60 -11.11 -8.43 -6.52
N CYS A 61 -10.81 -8.54 -5.23
CA CYS A 61 -10.35 -7.44 -4.39
C CYS A 61 -9.02 -7.80 -3.71
N TRP A 62 -8.19 -6.81 -3.39
CA TRP A 62 -6.91 -6.99 -2.70
C TRP A 62 -6.58 -5.76 -1.85
N CYS A 63 -5.67 -5.92 -0.90
CA CYS A 63 -5.08 -4.80 -0.19
C CYS A 63 -3.96 -4.17 -1.02
N SER A 64 -3.85 -2.85 -0.98
CA SER A 64 -2.84 -2.07 -1.70
C SER A 64 -1.99 -1.25 -0.75
N THR A 65 -0.70 -1.09 -1.07
CA THR A 65 0.16 -0.09 -0.42
C THR A 65 -0.25 1.33 -0.83
N PRO A 66 0.17 2.39 -0.10
CA PRO A 66 -0.08 3.78 -0.49
C PRO A 66 0.46 4.16 -1.88
N ASP A 67 1.47 3.44 -2.37
CA ASP A 67 2.05 3.58 -3.71
C ASP A 67 1.31 2.78 -4.81
N GLY A 68 0.27 2.03 -4.46
CA GLY A 68 -0.57 1.28 -5.41
C GLY A 68 -0.13 -0.15 -5.70
N LYS A 69 0.80 -0.71 -4.91
CA LYS A 69 1.25 -2.09 -5.10
C LYS A 69 0.31 -3.07 -4.40
N PRO A 70 -0.13 -4.15 -5.07
CA PRO A 70 -0.93 -5.18 -4.41
C PRO A 70 -0.11 -5.89 -3.32
N VAL A 71 -0.77 -6.17 -2.21
CA VAL A 71 -0.22 -6.87 -1.05
C VAL A 71 -0.47 -8.38 -1.25
N SER A 72 0.59 -9.17 -1.32
CA SER A 72 0.52 -10.61 -1.62
C SER A 72 -0.40 -11.36 -0.65
N GLY A 73 -1.14 -12.38 -1.10
CA GLY A 73 -2.02 -13.16 -0.21
C GLY A 73 -3.30 -12.45 0.26
N THR A 74 -3.54 -11.18 -0.13
CA THR A 74 -4.81 -10.49 0.17
C THR A 74 -5.83 -10.55 -0.96
N THR A 75 -5.46 -11.12 -2.11
CA THR A 75 -6.35 -11.26 -3.25
C THR A 75 -7.48 -12.23 -2.93
N ALA A 76 -8.71 -11.75 -2.94
CA ALA A 76 -9.91 -12.51 -2.66
C ALA A 76 -10.95 -12.32 -3.77
N LEU A 77 -11.70 -13.38 -4.09
CA LEU A 77 -12.77 -13.34 -5.08
C LEU A 77 -14.11 -13.13 -4.38
N HIS A 78 -14.88 -12.13 -4.82
CA HIS A 78 -16.20 -11.75 -4.29
C HIS A 78 -16.23 -11.40 -2.79
N VAL A 79 -15.06 -11.15 -2.18
CA VAL A 79 -14.90 -10.79 -0.78
C VAL A 79 -13.98 -9.58 -0.68
N ILE A 80 -14.35 -8.61 0.16
CA ILE A 80 -13.51 -7.46 0.46
C ILE A 80 -12.51 -7.87 1.55
N PRO A 81 -11.19 -7.84 1.30
CA PRO A 81 -10.20 -8.20 2.32
C PRO A 81 -10.17 -7.15 3.43
N ASN A 82 -9.90 -7.60 4.66
CA ASN A 82 -9.72 -6.72 5.80
C ASN A 82 -8.33 -6.08 5.77
N CYS A 83 -8.21 -4.93 5.11
CA CYS A 83 -6.93 -4.24 4.98
C CYS A 83 -6.55 -3.37 6.19
N THR A 84 -7.41 -3.30 7.21
CA THR A 84 -7.03 -2.80 8.54
C THR A 84 -6.13 -3.83 9.20
N GLY A 85 -4.84 -3.52 9.33
CA GLY A 85 -3.96 -4.38 10.12
C GLY A 85 -3.35 -5.60 9.43
N GLN A 86 -3.30 -5.64 8.10
CA GLN A 86 -2.69 -6.77 7.38
C GLN A 86 -1.34 -6.46 6.75
N LEU A 87 -0.77 -5.28 7.02
CA LEU A 87 0.50 -4.87 6.40
C LEU A 87 1.72 -5.57 7.02
N CYS A 88 1.66 -5.92 8.31
CA CYS A 88 2.76 -6.56 9.04
C CYS A 88 2.82 -8.09 8.79
N PHE A 89 1.67 -8.76 8.68
CA PHE A 89 1.57 -10.23 8.56
C PHE A 89 1.91 -10.80 7.18
N ILE A 90 2.15 -9.96 6.17
CA ILE A 90 2.23 -10.39 4.77
C ILE A 90 3.65 -10.33 4.19
N GLN A 91 4.62 -9.80 4.92
CA GLN A 91 6.03 -9.81 4.53
C GLN A 91 6.81 -11.04 5.01
N THR A 92 6.16 -12.05 5.58
CA THR A 92 6.82 -13.33 5.90
C THR A 92 6.96 -14.14 4.62
N ARG A 93 7.97 -13.81 3.80
CA ARG A 93 8.50 -14.78 2.84
C ARG A 93 9.22 -15.84 3.63
N GLU A 94 9.00 -17.09 3.24
CA GLU A 94 9.45 -18.31 3.92
C GLU A 94 10.98 -18.50 3.94
N ASP A 95 11.76 -17.46 3.66
CA ASP A 95 13.22 -17.51 3.70
C ASP A 95 13.81 -16.20 4.27
N GLU A 96 14.42 -16.36 5.44
CA GLU A 96 15.42 -15.52 6.12
C GLU A 96 15.03 -14.43 7.15
N ARG A 97 15.27 -14.84 8.42
CA ARG A 97 15.85 -14.10 9.56
C ARG A 97 15.07 -13.02 10.29
N PHE A 98 14.08 -12.36 9.70
CA PHE A 98 13.38 -11.28 10.40
C PHE A 98 11.85 -11.37 10.29
N ILE A 99 11.21 -11.70 11.42
CA ILE A 99 9.75 -11.69 11.58
C ILE A 99 9.38 -10.33 12.20
N PRO A 100 8.63 -9.46 11.52
CA PRO A 100 8.23 -8.18 12.08
C PRO A 100 7.21 -8.38 13.21
N GLU A 101 7.35 -7.58 14.27
CA GLU A 101 6.38 -7.49 15.35
C GLU A 101 5.19 -6.62 14.94
N CYS A 102 3.99 -7.04 15.30
CA CYS A 102 2.75 -6.37 14.91
C CYS A 102 1.95 -5.92 16.14
N THR A 103 1.22 -4.83 15.99
CA THR A 103 0.23 -4.37 16.99
C THR A 103 -1.05 -5.22 16.92
N ALA A 104 -1.92 -5.11 17.93
CA ALA A 104 -3.19 -5.83 17.97
C ALA A 104 -4.16 -5.41 16.85
N ASP A 105 -4.06 -4.16 16.37
CA ASP A 105 -4.76 -3.68 15.18
C ASP A 105 -4.03 -4.02 13.89
N GLY A 106 -2.96 -4.83 13.97
CA GLY A 106 -2.26 -5.47 12.85
C GLY A 106 -1.33 -4.56 12.03
N ARG A 107 -1.05 -3.36 12.51
CA ARG A 107 0.00 -2.49 11.96
C ARG A 107 1.38 -2.99 12.37
N TYR A 108 2.42 -2.41 11.78
CA TYR A 108 3.78 -2.65 12.29
C TYR A 108 3.88 -2.08 13.70
N SER A 109 4.42 -2.86 14.64
CA SER A 109 4.86 -2.33 15.93
C SER A 109 5.82 -1.17 15.66
N PRO A 110 5.65 0.01 16.30
CA PRO A 110 6.53 1.15 16.14
C PRO A 110 7.99 0.82 16.39
N VAL A 111 8.26 -0.16 17.25
CA VAL A 111 9.57 -0.75 17.53
C VAL A 111 9.64 -2.11 16.84
N GLN A 112 10.75 -2.37 16.15
CA GLN A 112 11.06 -3.66 15.54
C GLN A 112 12.39 -4.17 16.07
N CYS A 113 12.45 -5.44 16.47
CA CYS A 113 13.64 -6.05 17.05
C CYS A 113 14.04 -7.34 16.33
N HIS A 114 15.29 -7.41 15.88
CA HIS A 114 15.88 -8.60 15.29
C HIS A 114 16.59 -9.43 16.36
N THR A 115 15.88 -10.41 16.90
CA THR A 115 16.34 -11.25 18.02
C THR A 115 17.70 -11.91 17.78
N ALA A 116 17.95 -12.38 16.55
CA ALA A 116 19.22 -13.04 16.22
C ALA A 116 20.45 -12.12 16.14
N THR A 117 20.27 -10.80 16.04
CA THR A 117 21.40 -9.83 15.98
C THR A 117 21.44 -8.89 17.18
N GLY A 118 20.34 -8.83 17.95
CA GLY A 118 20.14 -7.95 19.09
C GLY A 118 19.90 -6.49 18.70
N TYR A 119 19.55 -6.20 17.45
CA TYR A 119 19.27 -4.83 17.01
C TYR A 119 17.78 -4.52 17.06
N CYS A 120 17.43 -3.33 17.54
CA CYS A 120 16.08 -2.77 17.46
C CYS A 120 16.10 -1.43 16.72
N TRP A 121 15.00 -1.09 16.04
CA TRP A 121 14.85 0.18 15.32
C TRP A 121 13.38 0.62 15.28
N CYS A 122 13.15 1.91 15.03
CA CYS A 122 11.81 2.42 14.84
C CYS A 122 11.36 2.25 13.39
N VAL A 123 10.08 1.95 13.18
CA VAL A 123 9.46 1.91 11.86
C VAL A 123 8.23 2.80 11.79
N ARG A 124 7.83 3.18 10.58
CA ARG A 124 6.52 3.80 10.34
C ARG A 124 5.43 2.73 10.41
N VAL A 125 4.43 2.93 11.28
CA VAL A 125 3.36 1.94 11.56
C VAL A 125 2.59 1.50 10.29
N ASP A 126 2.43 2.39 9.32
CA ASP A 126 1.69 2.11 8.08
C ASP A 126 2.53 1.52 6.95
N THR A 127 3.87 1.49 7.07
CA THR A 127 4.74 1.02 5.97
C THR A 127 5.83 0.04 6.37
N GLY A 128 6.13 -0.11 7.66
CA GLY A 128 7.23 -0.92 8.16
C GLY A 128 8.62 -0.38 7.81
N ARG A 129 8.73 0.79 7.17
CA ARG A 129 10.03 1.38 6.80
C ARG A 129 10.80 1.86 8.04
N PRO A 130 12.08 1.51 8.19
CA PRO A 130 12.91 1.98 9.29
C PRO A 130 13.10 3.50 9.25
N ARG A 131 13.03 4.13 10.42
CA ARG A 131 13.41 5.54 10.63
C ARG A 131 14.94 5.62 10.67
N PRO A 132 15.57 6.50 9.88
CA PRO A 132 17.03 6.68 9.92
C PRO A 132 17.52 7.03 11.33
N GLY A 133 18.68 6.50 11.72
CA GLY A 133 19.32 6.81 13.01
C GLY A 133 18.67 6.16 14.25
N THR A 134 17.68 5.29 14.07
CA THR A 134 16.98 4.63 15.20
C THR A 134 17.47 3.22 15.51
N SER A 135 18.41 2.69 14.71
CA SER A 135 18.94 1.34 14.88
C SER A 135 19.98 1.28 16.00
N ALA A 136 19.70 0.52 17.06
CA ALA A 136 20.59 0.35 18.22
C ALA A 136 20.61 -1.10 18.71
N ARG A 137 21.69 -1.51 19.39
CA ARG A 137 21.86 -2.87 19.93
C ARG A 137 21.45 -2.89 21.40
N LEU A 138 20.43 -3.70 21.73
CA LEU A 138 19.88 -4.00 23.07
C LEU A 138 20.23 -3.00 24.18
N ASP A 139 19.42 -1.95 24.30
CA ASP A 139 19.26 -1.16 25.53
C ASP A 139 17.76 -1.10 25.87
N PRO A 140 17.34 -1.37 27.13
CA PRO A 140 15.95 -1.24 27.58
C PRO A 140 15.31 0.14 27.37
N SER A 141 16.09 1.16 26.98
CA SER A 141 15.65 2.52 26.69
C SER A 141 15.20 2.79 25.24
N VAL A 142 15.27 1.82 24.30
CA VAL A 142 14.60 1.92 22.98
C VAL A 142 13.09 1.61 23.11
N SER A 143 12.49 2.09 24.20
CA SER A 143 11.12 1.82 24.62
C SER A 143 10.13 2.92 24.23
N SER A 144 10.53 3.85 23.34
CA SER A 144 9.62 4.90 22.87
C SER A 144 9.94 5.40 21.46
N CYS A 145 9.57 4.62 20.45
CA CYS A 145 9.34 5.20 19.13
C CYS A 145 8.09 6.10 19.24
N GLY A 146 8.31 7.40 19.51
CA GLY A 146 7.24 8.40 19.60
C GLY A 146 6.41 8.47 18.32
N ALA A 147 5.10 8.67 18.50
CA ALA A 147 4.17 8.99 17.43
C ALA A 147 4.34 10.46 17.05
N ASP A 148 5.18 10.73 16.05
CA ASP A 148 5.24 12.03 15.38
C ASP A 148 4.46 11.97 14.07
#